data_AF-A0A9Q1UVT6-F1
#
_entry.id   AF-A0A9Q1UVT6-F1
#
_cell.length_a   1.000
_cell.length_b   1.000
_cell.length_c   1.000
_cell.angle_alpha   90.00
_cell.angle_beta   90.00
_cell.angle_gamma   90.00
#
_symmetry.space_group_name_H-M   'P 1'
#
loop_
_entity.id
_entity.type
_entity.pdbx_description
1 polymer ?
#
loop_
_entity_poly.entity_id
_entity_poly.type
_entity_poly.pdbx_seq_one_letter_code
_entity_poly.pdbx_strand_id
1 'polypeptide(L)'
;MYKALRQGWIPPTIISKEEYEYIKNHKNEKPYLTGFVGFGCSYSGKWFGGYAKNKSQRNYCLNAHNSIMKKINSLYNAEFKCCDYKELKPKGSIIYCDPPYKGTTQYDKSIVGKFNTEEFWDIMRKWSKNNKVFISEYEAPDDFKCIWSKETKLDIRDKNNMKQKRVEKLFTYKNQ
;
A
#
# COMPACT_ATOMS: atom_id res chain seq x y z
N MET A 1 -9.02 -1.95 9.82
CA MET A 1 -8.04 -2.92 10.35
C MET A 1 -7.09 -2.29 11.37
N TYR A 2 -6.15 -1.42 10.98
CA TYR A 2 -5.14 -0.86 11.91
C TYR A 2 -5.72 -0.12 13.13
N LYS A 3 -6.83 0.60 12.98
CA LYS A 3 -7.55 1.21 14.12
C LYS A 3 -8.00 0.17 15.15
N ALA A 4 -8.58 -0.96 14.70
CA ALA A 4 -9.02 -2.04 15.59
C ALA A 4 -7.82 -2.74 16.26
N LEU A 5 -6.72 -2.95 15.54
CA LEU A 5 -5.48 -3.49 16.10
C LEU A 5 -4.94 -2.61 17.24
N ARG A 6 -4.97 -1.28 17.08
CA ARG A 6 -4.59 -0.34 18.17
C ARG A 6 -5.53 -0.43 19.38
N GLN A 7 -6.78 -0.82 19.18
CA GLN A 7 -7.78 -1.02 20.24
C GLN A 7 -7.71 -2.42 20.87
N GLY A 8 -6.68 -3.21 20.56
CA GLY A 8 -6.47 -4.54 21.14
C GLY A 8 -7.16 -5.68 20.40
N TRP A 9 -7.73 -5.45 19.22
CA TRP A 9 -8.22 -6.56 18.40
C TRP A 9 -7.06 -7.45 17.95
N ILE A 10 -7.21 -8.75 18.14
CA ILE A 10 -6.24 -9.76 17.71
C ILE A 10 -6.79 -10.46 16.46
N PRO A 11 -6.09 -10.42 15.32
CA PRO A 11 -6.51 -11.14 14.11
C PRO A 11 -6.51 -12.66 14.32
N PRO A 12 -7.35 -13.42 13.59
CA PRO A 12 -7.32 -14.86 13.66
C PRO A 12 -5.99 -15.41 13.09
N THR A 13 -5.62 -16.62 13.51
CA THR A 13 -4.46 -17.36 13.00
C THR A 13 -4.83 -18.43 11.97
N ILE A 14 -6.12 -18.74 11.85
CA ILE A 14 -6.71 -19.69 10.90
C ILE A 14 -7.99 -19.06 10.33
N ILE A 15 -8.19 -19.24 9.03
CA ILE A 15 -9.41 -18.91 8.30
C ILE A 15 -9.64 -20.05 7.31
N SER A 16 -10.83 -20.63 7.25
CA SER A 16 -11.19 -21.63 6.25
C SER A 16 -11.48 -20.99 4.89
N LYS A 17 -11.61 -21.82 3.84
CA LYS A 17 -11.99 -21.29 2.52
C LYS A 17 -13.42 -20.75 2.55
N GLU A 18 -14.30 -21.41 3.29
CA GLU A 18 -15.70 -21.06 3.45
C GLU A 18 -15.85 -19.72 4.17
N GLU A 19 -15.11 -19.51 5.28
CA GLU A 19 -15.06 -18.25 6.00
C GLU A 19 -14.49 -17.12 5.13
N TYR A 20 -13.44 -17.41 4.35
CA TYR A 20 -12.87 -16.45 3.42
C TYR A 20 -13.89 -15.98 2.37
N GLU A 21 -14.60 -16.90 1.71
CA GLU A 21 -15.61 -16.54 0.71
C GLU A 21 -16.81 -15.82 1.35
N TYR A 22 -17.20 -16.20 2.56
CA TYR A 22 -18.22 -15.50 3.31
C TYR A 22 -17.82 -14.04 3.58
N ILE A 23 -16.64 -13.81 4.15
CA ILE A 23 -16.11 -12.45 4.45
C ILE A 23 -15.93 -11.63 3.17
N LYS A 24 -15.53 -12.28 2.06
CA LYS A 24 -15.42 -11.63 0.76
C LYS A 24 -16.77 -11.11 0.26
N ASN A 25 -17.87 -11.81 0.54
CA ASN A 25 -19.21 -11.38 0.11
C ASN A 25 -19.89 -10.45 1.14
N HIS A 26 -19.43 -10.45 2.40
CA HIS A 26 -20.01 -9.67 3.51
C HIS A 26 -19.00 -8.67 4.10
N LYS A 27 -18.31 -7.91 3.23
CA LYS A 27 -17.17 -7.04 3.59
C LYS A 27 -17.47 -5.98 4.66
N ASN A 28 -18.72 -5.59 4.79
CA ASN A 28 -19.13 -4.49 5.67
C ASN A 28 -19.45 -4.93 7.10
N GLU A 29 -19.66 -6.23 7.36
CA GLU A 29 -20.03 -6.72 8.70
C GLU A 29 -18.90 -6.52 9.71
N LYS A 30 -17.66 -6.83 9.30
CA LYS A 30 -16.46 -6.68 10.14
C LYS A 30 -15.31 -6.08 9.31
N PRO A 31 -15.31 -4.77 9.01
CA PRO A 31 -14.34 -4.15 8.10
C PRO A 31 -12.87 -4.33 8.54
N TYR A 32 -12.63 -4.47 9.84
CA TYR A 32 -11.30 -4.76 10.36
C TYR A 32 -10.82 -6.18 10.02
N LEU A 33 -11.71 -7.17 10.12
CA LEU A 33 -11.45 -8.56 9.74
C LEU A 33 -11.34 -8.67 8.22
N THR A 34 -12.23 -8.01 7.48
CA THR A 34 -12.18 -7.95 6.01
C THR A 34 -10.85 -7.41 5.51
N GLY A 35 -10.35 -6.32 6.12
CA GLY A 35 -9.03 -5.78 5.78
C GLY A 35 -7.89 -6.79 6.00
N PHE A 36 -7.96 -7.58 7.08
CA PHE A 36 -6.96 -8.61 7.36
C PHE A 36 -7.07 -9.79 6.40
N VAL A 37 -8.27 -10.36 6.24
CA VAL A 37 -8.51 -11.55 5.42
C VAL A 37 -8.30 -11.26 3.94
N GLY A 38 -8.79 -10.11 3.45
CA GLY A 38 -8.70 -9.74 2.04
C GLY A 38 -7.27 -9.51 1.53
N PHE A 39 -6.29 -9.32 2.41
CA PHE A 39 -4.88 -9.27 2.04
C PHE A 39 -4.10 -10.45 2.59
N GLY A 40 -4.12 -10.66 3.91
CA GLY A 40 -3.32 -11.65 4.61
C GLY A 40 -3.66 -13.10 4.30
N CYS A 41 -4.91 -13.38 3.90
CA CYS A 41 -5.38 -14.71 3.54
C CYS A 41 -5.58 -14.88 2.02
N SER A 42 -5.21 -13.89 1.21
CA SER A 42 -5.38 -13.93 -0.24
C SER A 42 -4.09 -14.28 -0.98
N TYR A 43 -4.24 -14.96 -2.11
CA TYR A 43 -3.14 -15.40 -2.97
C TYR A 43 -2.25 -14.21 -3.36
N SER A 44 -0.95 -14.35 -3.13
CA SER A 44 0.07 -13.31 -3.34
C SER A 44 -0.23 -11.97 -2.65
N GLY A 45 -1.07 -11.96 -1.60
CA GLY A 45 -1.46 -10.74 -0.92
C GLY A 45 -2.30 -9.79 -1.77
N LYS A 46 -2.92 -10.25 -2.87
CA LYS A 46 -3.79 -9.41 -3.70
C LYS A 46 -5.18 -9.31 -3.07
N TRP A 47 -5.75 -8.10 -2.99
CA TRP A 47 -7.08 -7.86 -2.42
C TRP A 47 -8.13 -8.84 -2.96
N PHE A 48 -8.57 -9.78 -2.11
CA PHE A 48 -9.47 -10.87 -2.44
C PHE A 48 -9.15 -11.65 -3.74
N GLY A 49 -7.86 -11.75 -4.11
CA GLY A 49 -7.35 -12.38 -5.33
C GLY A 49 -7.47 -13.91 -5.40
N GLY A 50 -8.25 -14.51 -4.50
CA GLY A 50 -8.40 -15.95 -4.29
C GLY A 50 -7.82 -16.37 -2.93
N TYR A 51 -8.42 -17.37 -2.29
CA TYR A 51 -7.95 -17.86 -1.00
C TYR A 51 -6.52 -18.46 -1.13
N ALA A 52 -5.60 -18.03 -0.26
CA ALA A 52 -4.21 -18.45 -0.29
C ALA A 52 -4.07 -19.92 0.14
N LYS A 53 -3.87 -20.82 -0.81
CA LYS A 53 -3.51 -22.22 -0.57
C LYS A 53 -2.14 -22.51 -1.18
N ASN A 54 -1.33 -23.29 -0.47
CA ASN A 54 -0.13 -23.91 -1.03
C ASN A 54 -0.16 -25.41 -0.70
N LYS A 55 0.43 -26.23 -1.58
CA LYS A 55 0.71 -27.66 -1.39
C LYS A 55 1.61 -27.92 -0.16
N SER A 56 2.41 -26.94 0.28
CA SER A 56 3.44 -27.08 1.30
C SER A 56 3.02 -26.69 2.73
N GLN A 57 1.88 -27.19 3.26
CA GLN A 57 1.39 -26.99 4.65
C GLN A 57 1.45 -25.54 5.22
N ARG A 58 1.64 -24.51 4.40
CA ARG A 58 1.94 -23.16 4.86
C ARG A 58 0.66 -22.47 5.30
N ASN A 59 0.58 -22.08 6.56
CA ASN A 59 -0.52 -21.28 7.08
C ASN A 59 -0.28 -19.79 6.79
N TYR A 60 -0.88 -19.28 5.71
CA TYR A 60 -0.80 -17.87 5.33
C TYR A 60 -1.49 -16.94 6.33
N CYS A 61 -2.60 -17.37 6.92
CA CYS A 61 -3.31 -16.62 7.95
C CYS A 61 -2.41 -16.39 9.17
N LEU A 62 -1.76 -17.44 9.68
CA LEU A 62 -0.79 -17.33 10.78
C LEU A 62 0.42 -16.44 10.41
N ASN A 63 0.93 -16.53 9.19
CA ASN A 63 2.03 -15.67 8.74
C ASN A 63 1.61 -14.19 8.71
N ALA A 64 0.41 -13.90 8.21
CA ALA A 64 -0.15 -12.54 8.21
C ALA A 64 -0.40 -12.03 9.63
N HIS A 65 -0.94 -12.87 10.52
CA HIS A 65 -1.11 -12.60 11.94
C HIS A 65 0.23 -12.21 12.57
N ASN A 66 1.24 -13.08 12.49
CA ASN A 66 2.55 -12.82 13.12
C ASN A 66 3.19 -11.54 12.57
N SER A 67 3.08 -11.31 11.26
CA SER A 67 3.64 -10.12 10.61
C SER A 67 2.97 -8.84 11.09
N ILE A 68 1.64 -8.83 11.19
CA ILE A 68 0.90 -7.62 11.59
C ILE A 68 1.02 -7.34 13.09
N MET A 69 1.05 -8.39 13.92
CA MET A 69 1.30 -8.28 15.36
C MET A 69 2.70 -7.75 15.65
N LYS A 70 3.72 -8.13 14.87
CA LYS A 70 5.05 -7.52 14.98
C LYS A 70 5.06 -6.05 14.55
N LYS A 71 4.37 -5.72 13.46
CA LYS A 71 4.33 -4.36 12.89
C LYS A 71 3.55 -3.36 13.75
N ILE A 72 2.45 -3.78 14.38
CA ILE A 72 1.61 -2.84 15.14
C ILE A 72 2.34 -2.26 16.36
N ASN A 73 3.28 -3.02 16.95
CA ASN A 73 4.08 -2.56 18.09
C ASN A 73 4.90 -1.31 17.76
N SER A 74 5.43 -1.19 16.54
CA SER A 74 6.18 0.00 16.10
C SER A 74 5.28 1.16 15.65
N LEU A 75 3.96 0.95 15.58
CA LEU A 75 2.97 1.92 15.11
C LEU A 75 2.04 2.41 16.22
N TYR A 76 2.40 2.20 17.49
CA TYR A 76 1.55 2.53 18.63
C TYR A 76 1.11 4.01 18.67
N ASN A 77 2.02 4.93 18.29
CA ASN A 77 1.76 6.37 18.25
C ASN A 77 1.23 6.87 16.89
N ALA A 78 1.02 5.99 15.90
CA ALA A 78 0.60 6.39 14.56
C ALA A 78 -0.91 6.64 14.47
N GLU A 79 -1.32 7.80 13.98
CA GLU A 79 -2.71 8.06 13.60
C GLU A 79 -2.99 7.50 12.20
N PHE A 80 -4.06 6.72 12.05
CA PHE A 80 -4.47 6.15 10.77
C PHE A 80 -5.69 6.88 10.21
N LYS A 81 -5.56 7.47 9.02
CA LYS A 81 -6.66 8.10 8.28
C LYS A 81 -6.90 7.37 6.96
N CYS A 82 -8.17 7.24 6.58
CA CYS A 82 -8.60 6.76 5.29
C CYS A 82 -9.41 7.90 4.67
N CYS A 83 -8.74 8.75 3.89
CA CYS A 83 -9.32 9.94 3.26
C CYS A 83 -8.56 10.21 1.96
N ASP A 84 -9.11 11.09 1.13
CA ASP A 84 -8.32 11.65 0.03
C ASP A 84 -7.17 12.47 0.63
N TYR A 85 -5.96 12.32 0.07
CA TYR A 85 -4.81 13.09 0.53
C TYR A 85 -5.02 14.60 0.32
N LYS A 86 -5.90 14.99 -0.62
CA LYS A 86 -6.32 16.39 -0.86
C LYS A 86 -6.97 17.06 0.33
N GLU A 87 -7.58 16.28 1.22
CA GLU A 87 -8.22 16.80 2.43
C GLU A 87 -7.19 17.18 3.51
N LEU A 88 -5.94 16.72 3.38
CA LEU A 88 -4.88 16.99 4.33
C LEU A 88 -4.25 18.37 4.09
N LYS A 89 -3.86 19.05 5.18
CA LYS A 89 -3.22 20.38 5.16
C LYS A 89 -1.96 20.41 6.05
N PRO A 90 -0.94 19.58 5.77
CA PRO A 90 0.27 19.53 6.58
C PRO A 90 1.07 20.83 6.47
N LYS A 91 1.71 21.23 7.58
CA LYS A 91 2.61 22.39 7.66
C LYS A 91 3.82 22.02 8.53
N GLY A 92 5.02 22.45 8.13
CA GLY A 92 6.25 22.19 8.86
C GLY A 92 6.58 20.69 9.00
N SER A 93 6.03 19.86 8.12
CA SER A 93 6.13 18.39 8.22
C SER A 93 7.18 17.83 7.25
N ILE A 94 7.66 16.62 7.57
CA ILE A 94 8.31 15.73 6.61
C ILE A 94 7.22 14.79 6.07
N ILE A 95 7.06 14.77 4.76
CA ILE A 95 6.00 14.04 4.07
C ILE A 95 6.65 13.06 3.11
N TYR A 96 6.29 11.78 3.22
CA TYR A 96 6.65 10.76 2.26
C TYR A 96 5.40 10.29 1.51
N CYS A 97 5.48 10.29 0.18
CA CYS A 97 4.40 9.90 -0.71
C CYS A 97 4.82 8.71 -1.56
N ASP A 98 3.97 7.67 -1.56
CA ASP A 98 4.10 6.48 -2.41
C ASP A 98 2.79 6.33 -3.22
N PRO A 99 2.57 7.20 -4.23
CA PRO A 99 1.33 7.23 -5.00
C PRO A 99 1.21 5.98 -5.88
N PRO A 100 0.04 5.69 -6.47
CA PRO A 100 -0.03 4.76 -7.60
C PRO A 100 0.90 5.24 -8.73
N TYR A 101 1.92 4.42 -9.04
CA TYR A 101 2.94 4.75 -10.04
C TYR A 101 2.31 4.95 -11.43
N LYS A 102 2.85 5.89 -12.21
CA LYS A 102 2.34 6.13 -13.57
C LYS A 102 2.67 4.92 -14.45
N GLY A 103 1.70 4.51 -15.28
CA GLY A 103 1.89 3.40 -16.21
C GLY A 103 1.93 2.00 -15.57
N THR A 104 1.72 1.87 -14.26
CA THR A 104 1.59 0.55 -13.60
C THR A 104 0.13 0.12 -13.46
N THR A 105 -0.07 -1.17 -13.18
CA THR A 105 -1.38 -1.70 -12.77
C THR A 105 -1.90 -0.88 -11.58
N GLN A 106 -3.05 -0.24 -11.78
CA GLN A 106 -3.68 0.58 -10.77
C GLN A 106 -4.43 -0.30 -9.78
N TYR A 107 -4.67 0.24 -8.58
CA TYR A 107 -5.62 -0.33 -7.63
C TYR A 107 -7.03 -0.41 -8.25
N ASP A 108 -7.90 -1.20 -7.63
CA ASP A 108 -9.27 -1.40 -8.11
C ASP A 108 -10.02 -0.07 -8.15
N LYS A 109 -10.21 0.47 -9.36
CA LYS A 109 -10.84 1.77 -9.59
C LYS A 109 -12.30 1.82 -9.13
N SER A 110 -12.97 0.66 -9.04
CA SER A 110 -14.33 0.59 -8.50
C SER A 110 -14.37 0.82 -6.99
N ILE A 111 -13.23 0.60 -6.31
CA ILE A 111 -13.09 0.74 -4.86
C ILE A 111 -12.47 2.09 -4.50
N VAL A 112 -11.37 2.47 -5.15
CA VAL A 112 -10.58 3.67 -4.76
C VAL A 112 -10.67 4.83 -5.74
N GLY A 113 -11.43 4.68 -6.83
CA GLY A 113 -11.53 5.67 -7.89
C GLY A 113 -10.30 5.69 -8.82
N LYS A 114 -10.29 6.64 -9.75
CA LYS A 114 -9.17 6.86 -10.68
C LYS A 114 -8.19 7.84 -10.04
N PHE A 115 -6.93 7.43 -9.93
CA PHE A 115 -5.85 8.33 -9.50
C PHE A 115 -5.48 9.31 -10.62
N ASN A 116 -5.42 10.60 -10.28
CA ASN A 116 -4.99 11.66 -11.20
C ASN A 116 -3.54 12.05 -10.89
N THR A 117 -2.61 11.56 -11.70
CA THR A 117 -1.18 11.80 -11.53
C THR A 117 -0.81 13.28 -11.70
N GLU A 118 -1.44 14.01 -12.62
CA GLU A 118 -1.14 15.44 -12.85
C GLU A 118 -1.57 16.29 -11.66
N GLU A 119 -2.81 16.09 -11.18
CA GLU A 119 -3.33 16.76 -9.99
C GLU A 119 -2.46 16.48 -8.76
N PHE A 120 -1.99 15.23 -8.61
CA PHE A 120 -1.09 14.85 -7.53
C PHE A 120 0.19 15.69 -7.54
N TRP A 121 0.88 15.81 -8.67
CA TRP A 121 2.11 16.61 -8.77
C TRP A 121 1.86 18.09 -8.45
N ASP A 122 0.73 18.65 -8.89
CA ASP A 122 0.35 20.03 -8.54
C ASP A 122 0.14 20.25 -7.04
N ILE A 123 -0.44 19.27 -6.36
CA ILE A 123 -0.60 19.33 -4.91
C ILE A 123 0.76 19.16 -4.21
N MET A 124 1.63 18.28 -4.70
CA MET A 124 2.97 18.11 -4.14
C MET A 124 3.81 19.39 -4.24
N ARG A 125 3.67 20.15 -5.33
CA ARG A 125 4.26 21.50 -5.46
C ARG A 125 3.73 22.44 -4.37
N LYS A 126 2.42 22.47 -4.15
CA LYS A 126 1.79 23.31 -3.11
C LYS A 126 2.25 22.91 -1.71
N TRP A 127 2.30 21.62 -1.41
CA TRP A 127 2.75 21.12 -0.11
C TRP A 127 4.22 21.40 0.14
N SER A 128 5.07 21.32 -0.89
CA SER A 128 6.51 21.57 -0.78
C SER A 128 6.86 22.99 -0.35
N LYS A 129 5.97 23.98 -0.54
CA LYS A 129 6.19 25.37 -0.10
C LYS A 129 6.37 25.53 1.42
N ASN A 130 5.81 24.63 2.21
CA ASN A 130 5.83 24.72 3.67
C ASN A 130 6.26 23.40 4.35
N ASN A 131 6.70 22.41 3.56
CA ASN A 131 6.98 21.05 4.02
C ASN A 131 8.15 20.45 3.24
N LYS A 132 8.85 19.49 3.85
CA LYS A 132 9.82 18.64 3.16
C LYS A 132 9.08 17.42 2.60
N VAL A 133 8.86 17.40 1.31
CA VAL A 133 8.11 16.36 0.59
C VAL A 133 9.06 15.46 -0.20
N PHE A 134 8.91 14.16 -0.02
CA PHE A 134 9.65 13.11 -0.72
C PHE A 134 8.68 12.16 -1.40
N ILE A 135 8.88 11.88 -2.69
CA ILE A 135 7.92 11.13 -3.51
C ILE A 135 8.65 10.00 -4.21
N SER A 136 8.15 8.78 -4.04
CA SER A 136 8.62 7.62 -4.80
C SER A 136 7.86 7.52 -6.12
N GLU A 137 8.59 7.43 -7.23
CA GLU A 137 8.06 7.18 -8.58
C GLU A 137 9.21 6.73 -9.50
N TYR A 138 8.91 6.34 -10.73
CA TYR A 138 9.87 6.15 -11.82
C TYR A 138 10.25 7.44 -12.52
N GLU A 139 9.28 8.34 -12.66
CA GLU A 139 9.41 9.59 -13.41
C GLU A 139 8.72 10.71 -12.64
N ALA A 140 9.28 11.91 -12.75
CA ALA A 140 8.73 13.11 -12.17
C ALA A 140 8.82 14.26 -13.18
N PRO A 141 7.96 15.29 -13.05
CA PRO A 141 8.08 16.51 -13.84
C PRO A 141 9.44 17.20 -13.66
N ASP A 142 9.83 18.03 -14.64
CA ASP A 142 11.16 18.65 -14.70
C ASP A 142 11.48 19.58 -13.51
N ASP A 143 10.48 20.07 -12.79
CA ASP A 143 10.64 20.91 -11.62
C ASP A 143 10.84 20.11 -10.31
N PHE A 144 10.90 18.79 -10.41
CA PHE A 144 11.35 17.89 -9.35
C PHE A 144 12.77 17.40 -9.63
N LYS A 145 13.55 17.15 -8.57
CA LYS A 145 14.89 16.55 -8.66
C LYS A 145 14.88 15.15 -8.07
N CYS A 146 15.49 14.22 -8.78
CA CYS A 146 15.80 12.90 -8.26
C CYS A 146 16.93 13.01 -7.24
N ILE A 147 16.71 12.56 -6.01
CA ILE A 147 17.71 12.60 -4.94
C ILE A 147 18.24 11.21 -4.56
N TRP A 148 17.58 10.16 -5.05
CA TRP A 148 18.01 8.78 -4.86
C TRP A 148 17.47 7.91 -5.98
N SER A 149 18.25 6.95 -6.44
CA SER A 149 17.80 5.92 -7.37
C SER A 149 18.49 4.60 -7.09
N LYS A 150 17.81 3.49 -7.39
CA LYS A 150 18.37 2.14 -7.24
C LYS A 150 17.76 1.17 -8.23
N GLU A 151 18.62 0.43 -8.93
CA GLU A 151 18.18 -0.72 -9.72
C GLU A 151 17.70 -1.82 -8.77
N THR A 152 16.48 -2.29 -9.01
CA THR A 152 15.85 -3.41 -8.33
C THR A 152 15.55 -4.52 -9.34
N LYS A 153 15.72 -5.76 -8.90
CA LYS A 153 15.38 -6.94 -9.68
C LYS A 153 13.95 -7.31 -9.34
N LEU A 154 13.08 -7.35 -10.35
CA LEU A 154 11.78 -7.99 -10.19
C LEU A 154 11.94 -9.50 -10.35
N ASP A 155 11.25 -10.26 -9.50
CA ASP A 155 11.10 -11.70 -9.71
C ASP A 155 10.10 -12.01 -10.82
N ILE A 156 9.32 -11.00 -11.24
CA ILE A 156 8.44 -11.05 -12.40
C ILE A 156 9.29 -11.14 -13.68
N ARG A 157 9.00 -12.16 -14.47
CA ARG A 157 9.60 -12.39 -15.78
C ARG A 157 8.64 -11.94 -16.87
N ASP A 158 9.18 -11.42 -17.96
CA ASP A 158 8.37 -11.09 -19.13
C ASP A 158 7.98 -12.33 -19.96
N LYS A 159 7.28 -12.09 -21.07
CA LYS A 159 6.87 -13.13 -22.03
C LYS A 159 8.05 -13.91 -22.63
N ASN A 160 9.26 -13.37 -22.55
CA ASN A 160 10.50 -13.99 -23.03
C ASN A 160 11.31 -14.60 -21.87
N ASN A 161 10.69 -14.76 -20.70
CA ASN A 161 11.30 -15.34 -19.49
C ASN A 161 12.49 -14.53 -18.94
N MET A 162 12.63 -13.25 -19.30
CA MET A 162 13.68 -12.36 -18.80
C MET A 162 13.24 -11.63 -17.54
N LYS A 163 14.13 -11.51 -16.56
CA LYS A 163 13.89 -10.70 -15.36
C LYS A 163 13.85 -9.23 -15.74
N GLN A 164 12.73 -8.57 -15.43
CA GLN A 164 12.57 -7.14 -15.68
C GLN A 164 13.38 -6.35 -14.66
N LYS A 165 14.16 -5.38 -15.16
CA LYS A 165 14.88 -4.41 -14.33
C LYS A 165 13.97 -3.22 -14.09
N ARG A 166 13.90 -2.78 -12.84
CA ARG A 166 13.10 -1.62 -12.42
C ARG A 166 14.00 -0.67 -11.64
N VAL A 167 14.04 0.60 -12.01
CA VAL A 167 14.81 1.61 -11.28
C VAL A 167 13.83 2.36 -10.37
N GLU A 168 13.90 2.08 -9.08
CA GLU A 168 13.18 2.89 -8.07
C GLU A 168 13.86 4.25 -7.96
N LYS A 169 13.07 5.32 -7.82
CA LYS A 169 13.61 6.67 -7.62
C LYS A 169 12.83 7.41 -6.54
N LEU A 170 13.52 8.34 -5.89
CA LEU A 170 12.96 9.24 -4.90
C LEU A 170 13.18 10.68 -5.38
N PHE A 171 12.10 11.46 -5.38
CA PHE A 171 12.07 12.84 -5.86
C PHE A 171 11.73 13.82 -4.75
N THR A 172 12.20 15.05 -4.91
CA THR A 172 11.78 16.21 -4.11
C THR A 172 11.64 17.44 -5.01
N TYR A 173 10.84 18.41 -4.61
CA TYR A 173 10.65 19.64 -5.37
C TYR A 173 11.95 20.47 -5.38
N LYS A 174 12.31 21.07 -6.52
CA LYS A 174 13.58 21.81 -6.64
C LYS A 174 13.63 23.05 -5.74
N ASN A 175 12.50 23.74 -5.57
CA ASN A 175 12.38 25.01 -4.86
C ASN A 175 11.70 24.82 -3.48
N GLN A 176 12.16 23.84 -2.71
CA GLN A 176 11.72 23.61 -1.32
C GLN A 176 12.20 24.71 -0.37
#